data_AF-A0A969A3B6-F1
#
_entry.id   AF-A0A969A3B6-F1
#
_cell.length_a   1.000
_cell.length_b   1.000
_cell.length_c   1.000
_cell.angle_alpha   90.00
_cell.angle_beta   90.00
_cell.angle_gamma   90.00
#
_symmetry.space_group_name_H-M   'P 1'
#
loop_
_entity.id
_entity.type
_entity.pdbx_description
1 polymer ?
#
loop_
_entity_poly.entity_id
_entity_poly.type
_entity_poly.pdbx_seq_one_letter_code
_entity_poly.pdbx_strand_id
1 'polypeptide(L)'
;MRRRRQEDRWIHRWARPLIATIAAIGATGTAYLTVVKLLGGEAACPTGGCDRVLSSPYAEIFGLPLTLFGFLAYASMAVLAIAPLVVNPETHKELRQKLHNWTRFLLFIGAVGMVVFSGYLMYLLAFEIKALCLYCLTSAAFTVLMLGLTLLGHRWEDVGQLMFTGLIVAVVALVGTLGVYAPIGGGGTAASAVGEAGPAVTTPSGEAEMALAQHLSTVGGKMYGAWWCPHCHDQKQLFGQEAAKEIPYVECDSQGVNPQTELCQATAQVEGFPTWEINGEFYSGTQNLEKLADASGYTGSRSFRN
;
A
#
# COMPACT_ATOMS: atom_id res chain seq x y z
N MET A 1 -5.16 41.70 -22.48
CA MET A 1 -3.83 41.08 -22.77
C MET A 1 -2.81 41.19 -21.63
N ARG A 2 -2.79 42.26 -20.80
CA ARG A 2 -1.81 42.41 -19.69
C ARG A 2 -1.99 41.38 -18.55
N ARG A 3 -3.24 41.01 -18.22
CA ARG A 3 -3.59 40.05 -17.16
C ARG A 3 -3.09 38.62 -17.46
N ARG A 4 -3.35 38.10 -18.69
CA ARG A 4 -2.81 36.79 -19.15
C ARG A 4 -1.28 36.71 -19.08
N ARG A 5 -0.55 37.75 -19.53
CA ARG A 5 0.93 37.80 -19.44
C ARG A 5 1.46 37.81 -18.00
N GLN A 6 0.70 38.30 -17.04
CA GLN A 6 1.05 38.30 -15.61
C GLN A 6 0.74 36.94 -14.96
N GLU A 7 -0.39 36.33 -15.30
CA GLU A 7 -0.79 34.98 -14.85
C GLU A 7 0.21 33.92 -15.32
N ASP A 8 0.66 33.98 -16.58
CA ASP A 8 1.71 33.08 -17.10
C ASP A 8 3.00 33.17 -16.26
N ARG A 9 3.46 34.39 -15.93
CA ARG A 9 4.66 34.59 -15.10
C ARG A 9 4.48 34.11 -13.65
N TRP A 10 3.27 34.20 -13.12
CA TRP A 10 2.97 33.77 -11.76
C TRP A 10 2.97 32.24 -11.67
N ILE A 11 2.29 31.56 -12.60
CA ILE A 11 2.24 30.08 -12.67
C ILE A 11 3.67 29.52 -12.85
N HIS A 12 4.47 30.08 -13.75
CA HIS A 12 5.87 29.64 -13.96
C HIS A 12 6.75 29.79 -12.71
N ARG A 13 6.49 30.79 -11.86
CA ARG A 13 7.27 31.04 -10.64
C ARG A 13 6.86 30.11 -9.49
N TRP A 14 5.58 29.76 -9.41
CA TRP A 14 5.03 28.95 -8.31
C TRP A 14 4.93 27.45 -8.63
N ALA A 15 5.02 27.03 -9.90
CA ALA A 15 4.90 25.62 -10.26
C ALA A 15 5.92 24.72 -9.54
N ARG A 16 7.21 25.08 -9.50
CA ARG A 16 8.26 24.31 -8.83
C ARG A 16 8.07 24.19 -7.31
N PRO A 17 7.86 25.27 -6.54
CA PRO A 17 7.61 25.13 -5.11
C PRO A 17 6.31 24.36 -4.82
N LEU A 18 5.26 24.50 -5.65
CA LEU A 18 4.04 23.69 -5.50
C LEU A 18 4.31 22.20 -5.74
N ILE A 19 5.05 21.83 -6.80
CA ILE A 19 5.47 20.44 -7.05
C ILE A 19 6.28 19.91 -5.87
N ALA A 20 7.23 20.70 -5.34
CA ALA A 20 8.03 20.29 -4.18
C ALA A 20 7.16 20.04 -2.93
N THR A 21 6.18 20.90 -2.66
CA THR A 21 5.25 20.73 -1.53
C THR A 21 4.40 19.48 -1.69
N ILE A 22 3.79 19.26 -2.86
CA ILE A 22 2.98 18.07 -3.14
C ILE A 22 3.84 16.80 -3.01
N ALA A 23 5.05 16.82 -3.57
CA ALA A 23 5.97 15.70 -3.50
C ALA A 23 6.41 15.40 -2.06
N ALA A 24 6.65 16.41 -1.23
CA ALA A 24 6.99 16.22 0.18
C ALA A 24 5.83 15.63 1.00
N ILE A 25 4.59 16.06 0.74
CA ILE A 25 3.39 15.47 1.38
C ILE A 25 3.22 14.01 0.93
N GLY A 26 3.37 13.73 -0.36
CA GLY A 26 3.32 12.38 -0.91
C GLY A 26 4.41 11.48 -0.33
N ALA A 27 5.64 11.97 -0.19
CA ALA A 27 6.75 11.25 0.45
C ALA A 27 6.44 10.95 1.93
N THR A 28 5.87 11.91 2.66
CA THR A 28 5.50 11.71 4.07
C THR A 28 4.41 10.65 4.21
N GLY A 29 3.37 10.70 3.37
CA GLY A 29 2.29 9.72 3.38
C GLY A 29 2.77 8.30 3.01
N THR A 30 3.60 8.18 1.99
CA THR A 30 4.17 6.88 1.58
C THR A 30 5.19 6.35 2.59
N ALA A 31 5.97 7.20 3.24
CA ALA A 31 6.85 6.81 4.34
C ALA A 31 6.05 6.26 5.53
N TYR A 32 4.96 6.93 5.93
CA TYR A 32 4.06 6.45 6.97
C TYR A 32 3.51 5.05 6.64
N LEU A 33 2.97 4.85 5.44
CA LEU A 33 2.46 3.53 5.04
C LEU A 33 3.54 2.45 4.93
N THR A 34 4.77 2.84 4.58
CA THR A 34 5.92 1.92 4.58
C THR A 34 6.21 1.45 6.00
N VAL A 35 6.21 2.36 6.98
CA VAL A 35 6.41 2.03 8.40
C VAL A 35 5.28 1.14 8.92
N VAL A 36 4.02 1.49 8.63
CA VAL A 36 2.85 0.69 9.03
C VAL A 36 2.96 -0.74 8.50
N LYS A 37 3.29 -0.91 7.21
CA LYS A 37 3.44 -2.24 6.59
C LYS A 37 4.61 -3.04 7.19
N LEU A 38 5.74 -2.39 7.48
CA LEU A 38 6.91 -3.08 8.05
C LEU A 38 6.74 -3.45 9.53
N LEU A 39 5.95 -2.68 10.28
CA LEU A 39 5.71 -2.90 11.71
C LEU A 39 4.45 -3.74 11.98
N GLY A 40 3.72 -4.15 10.93
CA GLY A 40 2.46 -4.88 11.07
C GLY A 40 1.36 -4.08 11.78
N GLY A 41 1.36 -2.76 11.62
CA GLY A 41 0.31 -1.90 12.15
C GLY A 41 -0.89 -1.80 11.21
N GLU A 42 -2.00 -1.29 11.74
CA GLU A 42 -3.19 -0.96 10.93
C GLU A 42 -3.06 0.45 10.36
N ALA A 43 -3.35 0.62 9.08
CA ALA A 43 -3.36 1.94 8.47
C ALA A 43 -4.58 2.70 8.98
N ALA A 44 -4.36 3.89 9.55
CA ALA A 44 -5.45 4.83 9.87
C ALA A 44 -6.31 5.13 8.61
N CYS A 45 -7.37 4.35 8.40
CA CYS A 45 -8.19 4.35 7.21
C CYS A 45 -9.66 4.20 7.60
N PRO A 46 -10.51 5.20 7.34
CA PRO A 46 -11.91 5.21 7.81
C PRO A 46 -12.81 4.17 7.14
N THR A 47 -12.33 3.48 6.11
CA THR A 47 -13.12 2.52 5.30
C THR A 47 -12.61 1.08 5.39
N GLY A 48 -11.54 0.79 6.16
CA GLY A 48 -10.87 -0.53 6.22
C GLY A 48 -10.25 -1.02 4.89
N GLY A 49 -10.56 -0.39 3.76
CA GLY A 49 -10.10 -0.78 2.43
C GLY A 49 -8.62 -0.50 2.17
N CYS A 50 -7.97 0.35 2.99
CA CYS A 50 -6.54 0.60 2.86
C CYS A 50 -5.72 -0.61 3.29
N ASP A 51 -6.09 -1.27 4.38
CA ASP A 51 -5.41 -2.47 4.86
C ASP A 51 -5.54 -3.60 3.85
N ARG A 52 -6.75 -3.83 3.30
CA ARG A 52 -6.99 -4.79 2.21
C ARG A 52 -6.08 -4.56 0.99
N VAL A 53 -5.84 -3.31 0.63
CA VAL A 53 -4.93 -2.97 -0.47
C VAL A 53 -3.47 -3.22 -0.08
N LEU A 54 -3.04 -2.82 1.12
CA LEU A 54 -1.66 -2.99 1.62
C LEU A 54 -1.27 -4.45 1.86
N SER A 55 -2.26 -5.30 2.16
CA SER A 55 -2.12 -6.74 2.28
C SER A 55 -2.14 -7.50 0.97
N SER A 56 -2.59 -6.87 -0.11
CA SER A 56 -2.75 -7.58 -1.39
C SER A 56 -1.39 -8.00 -1.97
N PRO A 57 -1.34 -9.05 -2.81
CA PRO A 57 -0.13 -9.44 -3.54
C PRO A 57 0.48 -8.30 -4.37
N TYR A 58 -0.34 -7.32 -4.76
CA TYR A 58 0.09 -6.17 -5.55
C TYR A 58 0.84 -5.10 -4.74
N ALA A 59 0.79 -5.18 -3.41
CA ALA A 59 1.44 -4.24 -2.50
C ALA A 59 2.93 -4.54 -2.26
N GLU A 60 3.51 -5.50 -2.99
CA GLU A 60 4.93 -5.84 -2.94
C GLU A 60 5.51 -5.94 -4.35
N ILE A 61 6.73 -5.45 -4.49
CA ILE A 61 7.52 -5.53 -5.72
C ILE A 61 8.88 -6.08 -5.32
N PHE A 62 9.27 -7.22 -5.88
CA PHE A 62 10.52 -7.93 -5.55
C PHE A 62 10.69 -8.22 -4.04
N GLY A 63 9.59 -8.50 -3.32
CA GLY A 63 9.58 -8.75 -1.87
C GLY A 63 9.77 -7.49 -1.01
N LEU A 64 9.74 -6.30 -1.62
CA LEU A 64 9.77 -5.02 -0.90
C LEU A 64 8.41 -4.32 -0.99
N PRO A 65 7.99 -3.59 0.06
CA PRO A 65 6.75 -2.83 0.05
C PRO A 65 6.67 -1.87 -1.15
N LEU A 66 5.57 -1.89 -1.87
CA LEU A 66 5.27 -0.93 -2.94
C LEU A 66 5.38 0.52 -2.46
N THR A 67 4.98 0.77 -1.21
CA THR A 67 5.03 2.07 -0.54
C THR A 67 6.44 2.64 -0.43
N LEU A 68 7.47 1.78 -0.36
CA LEU A 68 8.88 2.19 -0.38
C LEU A 68 9.27 2.78 -1.73
N PHE A 69 8.85 2.15 -2.83
CA PHE A 69 9.09 2.67 -4.19
C PHE A 69 8.33 3.99 -4.41
N GLY A 70 7.11 4.09 -3.86
CA GLY A 70 6.36 5.34 -3.83
C GLY A 70 7.11 6.45 -3.11
N PHE A 71 7.67 6.17 -1.93
CA PHE A 71 8.49 7.12 -1.17
C PHE A 71 9.70 7.60 -1.98
N LEU A 72 10.45 6.67 -2.58
CA LEU A 72 11.61 7.02 -3.41
C LEU A 72 11.22 7.89 -4.61
N ALA A 73 10.10 7.56 -5.27
CA ALA A 73 9.59 8.35 -6.39
C ALA A 73 9.24 9.79 -5.95
N TYR A 74 8.45 9.95 -4.89
CA TYR A 74 8.10 11.27 -4.37
C TYR A 74 9.32 12.05 -3.85
N ALA A 75 10.25 11.39 -3.16
CA ALA A 75 11.48 12.02 -2.69
C ALA A 75 12.35 12.51 -3.86
N SER A 76 12.47 11.72 -4.93
CA SER A 76 13.21 12.11 -6.13
C SER A 76 12.59 13.34 -6.81
N MET A 77 11.26 13.40 -6.91
CA MET A 77 10.53 14.54 -7.46
C MET A 77 10.71 15.81 -6.61
N ALA A 78 10.70 15.67 -5.28
CA ALA A 78 10.97 16.79 -4.37
C ALA A 78 12.40 17.34 -4.57
N VAL A 79 13.40 16.46 -4.64
CA VAL A 79 14.80 16.86 -4.88
C VAL A 79 14.96 17.57 -6.22
N LEU A 80 14.38 17.03 -7.31
CA LEU A 80 14.45 17.64 -8.64
C LEU A 80 13.76 19.01 -8.70
N ALA A 81 12.68 19.19 -7.95
CA ALA A 81 11.98 20.47 -7.86
C ALA A 81 12.78 21.53 -7.09
N ILE A 82 13.43 21.13 -5.98
CA ILE A 82 14.16 22.00 -5.06
C ILE A 82 15.57 22.34 -5.57
N ALA A 83 16.27 21.41 -6.21
CA ALA A 83 17.70 21.55 -6.53
C ALA A 83 18.07 22.88 -7.23
N PRO A 84 17.32 23.38 -8.25
CA PRO A 84 17.64 24.67 -8.90
C PRO A 84 17.23 25.92 -8.11
N LEU A 85 16.44 25.76 -7.04
CA LEU A 85 16.04 26.85 -6.14
C LEU A 85 17.13 27.12 -5.09
N VAL A 86 17.89 26.10 -4.69
CA VAL A 86 18.97 26.20 -3.69
C VAL A 86 20.26 26.77 -4.28
N VAL A 87 20.47 26.66 -5.60
CA VAL A 87 21.64 27.23 -6.28
C VAL A 87 21.55 28.75 -6.33
N ASN A 88 22.54 29.42 -5.73
CA ASN A 88 22.58 30.87 -5.63
C ASN A 88 22.56 31.56 -7.02
N PRO A 89 21.65 32.54 -7.24
CA PRO A 89 21.48 33.19 -8.54
C PRO A 89 22.69 33.99 -9.02
N GLU A 90 23.53 34.46 -8.09
CA GLU A 90 24.57 35.45 -8.38
C GLU A 90 25.92 34.83 -8.72
N THR A 91 26.28 33.70 -8.12
CA THR A 91 27.58 33.04 -8.31
C THR A 91 27.63 32.03 -9.46
N HIS A 92 26.51 31.39 -9.82
CA HIS A 92 26.52 30.27 -10.78
C HIS A 92 25.33 30.27 -11.77
N LYS A 93 25.17 31.36 -12.53
CA LYS A 93 24.06 31.49 -13.52
C LYS A 93 24.03 30.35 -14.55
N GLU A 94 25.16 29.95 -15.11
CA GLU A 94 25.21 28.87 -16.11
C GLU A 94 24.84 27.50 -15.52
N LEU A 95 25.37 27.18 -14.34
CA LEU A 95 25.05 25.93 -13.64
C LEU A 95 23.56 25.87 -13.32
N ARG A 96 22.98 26.98 -12.83
CA ARG A 96 21.55 27.07 -12.54
C ARG A 96 20.69 26.88 -13.78
N GLN A 97 21.06 27.47 -14.93
CA GLN A 97 20.34 27.27 -16.18
C GLN A 97 20.41 25.83 -16.69
N LYS A 98 21.60 25.22 -16.68
CA LYS A 98 21.77 23.80 -17.04
C LYS A 98 20.94 22.90 -16.13
N LEU A 99 21.05 23.08 -14.81
CA LEU A 99 20.31 22.30 -13.83
C LEU A 99 18.80 22.48 -13.98
N HIS A 100 18.33 23.70 -14.23
CA HIS A 100 16.91 24.01 -14.43
C HIS A 100 16.32 23.33 -15.68
N ASN A 101 17.08 23.28 -16.78
CA ASN A 101 16.64 22.57 -18.00
C ASN A 101 16.65 21.06 -17.81
N TRP A 102 17.70 20.52 -17.19
CA TRP A 102 17.84 19.07 -16.97
C TRP A 102 16.77 18.54 -16.01
N THR A 103 16.61 19.20 -14.85
CA THR A 103 15.57 18.85 -13.87
C THR A 103 14.17 19.03 -14.44
N ARG A 104 13.92 19.98 -15.35
CA ARG A 104 12.61 20.11 -16.02
C ARG A 104 12.28 18.87 -16.84
N PHE A 105 13.22 18.39 -17.64
CA PHE A 105 13.02 17.20 -18.45
C PHE A 105 12.80 15.97 -17.57
N LEU A 106 13.60 15.81 -16.52
CA LEU A 106 13.44 14.71 -15.56
C LEU A 106 12.12 14.77 -14.78
N LEU A 107 11.66 15.95 -14.37
CA LEU A 107 10.35 16.12 -13.71
C LEU A 107 9.20 15.70 -14.64
N PHE A 108 9.29 16.01 -15.94
CA PHE A 108 8.29 15.59 -16.91
C PHE A 108 8.29 14.06 -17.09
N ILE A 109 9.45 13.45 -17.30
CA ILE A 109 9.59 11.99 -17.42
C ILE A 109 9.06 11.30 -16.15
N GLY A 110 9.49 11.77 -14.98
CA GLY A 110 9.05 11.23 -13.69
C GLY A 110 7.55 11.35 -13.50
N ALA A 111 6.96 12.52 -13.78
CA ALA A 111 5.52 12.74 -13.65
C ALA A 111 4.69 11.84 -14.58
N VAL A 112 5.11 11.68 -15.85
CA VAL A 112 4.44 10.77 -16.80
C VAL A 112 4.52 9.33 -16.31
N GLY A 113 5.71 8.87 -15.90
CA GLY A 113 5.89 7.52 -15.38
C GLY A 113 5.04 7.24 -14.14
N MET A 114 5.01 8.19 -13.18
CA MET A 114 4.19 8.08 -11.98
C MET A 114 2.69 8.04 -12.28
N VAL A 115 2.20 8.85 -13.22
CA VAL A 115 0.78 8.85 -13.61
C VAL A 115 0.39 7.53 -14.27
N VAL A 116 1.24 6.98 -15.16
CA VAL A 116 0.96 5.70 -15.81
C VAL A 116 0.94 4.55 -14.80
N PHE A 117 1.94 4.51 -13.92
CA PHE A 117 2.00 3.51 -12.85
C PHE A 117 0.81 3.64 -11.90
N SER A 118 0.47 4.85 -11.46
CA SER A 118 -0.68 5.11 -10.60
C SER A 118 -2.00 4.75 -11.30
N GLY A 119 -2.11 4.97 -12.62
CA GLY A 119 -3.28 4.57 -13.40
C GLY A 119 -3.48 3.06 -13.41
N TYR A 120 -2.40 2.29 -13.53
CA TYR A 120 -2.46 0.83 -13.41
C TYR A 120 -2.89 0.38 -12.01
N LEU A 121 -2.35 0.98 -10.95
CA LEU A 121 -2.81 0.66 -9.58
C LEU A 121 -4.29 1.01 -9.39
N MET A 122 -4.76 2.14 -9.92
CA MET A 122 -6.19 2.49 -9.87
C MET A 122 -7.06 1.47 -10.62
N TYR A 123 -6.58 0.91 -11.73
CA TYR A 123 -7.23 -0.22 -12.40
C TYR A 123 -7.31 -1.44 -11.49
N LEU A 124 -6.22 -1.84 -10.82
CA LEU A 124 -6.24 -2.96 -9.87
C LEU A 124 -7.21 -2.73 -8.71
N LEU A 125 -7.24 -1.52 -8.14
CA LEU A 125 -8.17 -1.18 -7.06
C LEU A 125 -9.64 -1.31 -7.48
N ALA A 126 -9.96 -0.89 -8.71
CA ALA A 126 -11.33 -0.88 -9.22
C ALA A 126 -11.83 -2.26 -9.66
N PHE A 127 -10.98 -3.06 -10.32
CA PHE A 127 -11.42 -4.29 -10.98
C PHE A 127 -11.02 -5.56 -10.22
N GLU A 128 -9.83 -5.59 -9.63
CA GLU A 128 -9.31 -6.79 -8.94
C GLU A 128 -9.64 -6.76 -7.45
N ILE A 129 -9.15 -5.75 -6.71
CA ILE A 129 -9.22 -5.70 -5.25
C ILE A 129 -10.62 -5.27 -4.76
N LYS A 130 -11.35 -4.49 -5.58
CA LYS A 130 -12.70 -3.97 -5.28
C LYS A 130 -12.80 -3.28 -3.91
N ALA A 131 -11.74 -2.55 -3.55
CA ALA A 131 -11.62 -1.86 -2.27
C ALA A 131 -11.24 -0.39 -2.46
N LEU A 132 -11.76 0.47 -1.59
CA LEU A 132 -11.47 1.90 -1.61
C LEU A 132 -10.34 2.22 -0.62
N CYS A 133 -9.17 2.59 -1.15
CA CYS A 133 -8.03 3.06 -0.37
C CYS A 133 -7.81 4.56 -0.57
N LEU A 134 -8.12 5.37 0.45
CA LEU A 134 -8.00 6.83 0.39
C LEU A 134 -6.55 7.30 0.15
N TYR A 135 -5.55 6.58 0.66
CA TYR A 135 -4.15 6.92 0.41
C TYR A 135 -3.76 6.70 -1.05
N CYS A 136 -4.27 5.66 -1.71
CA CYS A 136 -4.04 5.43 -3.14
C CYS A 136 -4.73 6.49 -4.00
N LEU A 137 -5.97 6.87 -3.65
CA LEU A 137 -6.70 7.93 -4.36
C LEU A 137 -6.01 9.29 -4.22
N THR A 138 -5.54 9.64 -3.03
CA THR A 138 -4.82 10.90 -2.80
C THR A 138 -3.49 10.92 -3.54
N SER A 139 -2.75 9.81 -3.53
CA SER A 139 -1.52 9.65 -4.34
C SER A 139 -1.82 9.80 -5.85
N ALA A 140 -2.88 9.18 -6.35
CA ALA A 140 -3.30 9.32 -7.75
C ALA A 140 -3.62 10.78 -8.10
N ALA A 141 -4.35 11.49 -7.23
CA ALA A 141 -4.62 12.91 -7.41
C ALA A 141 -3.34 13.76 -7.41
N PHE A 142 -2.38 13.47 -6.53
CA PHE A 142 -1.10 14.17 -6.46
C PHE A 142 -0.26 13.98 -7.72
N THR A 143 -0.18 12.75 -8.27
CA THR A 143 0.58 12.51 -9.51
C THR A 143 -0.01 13.25 -10.70
N VAL A 144 -1.34 13.24 -10.85
CA VAL A 144 -2.05 13.99 -11.90
C VAL A 144 -1.85 15.50 -11.74
N LEU A 145 -1.94 16.01 -10.51
CA LEU A 145 -1.72 17.43 -10.23
C LEU A 145 -0.27 17.84 -10.55
N MET A 146 0.72 17.02 -10.20
CA MET A 146 2.11 17.28 -10.53
C MET A 146 2.38 17.25 -12.04
N LEU A 147 1.77 16.32 -12.78
CA LEU A 147 1.86 16.32 -14.25
C LEU A 147 1.24 17.58 -14.84
N GLY A 148 0.07 17.99 -14.35
CA GLY A 148 -0.59 19.25 -14.75
C GLY A 148 0.28 20.47 -14.48
N LEU A 149 0.89 20.56 -13.29
CA LEU A 149 1.82 21.64 -12.94
C LEU A 149 3.10 21.61 -13.78
N THR A 150 3.57 20.42 -14.19
CA THR A 150 4.76 20.29 -15.04
C THR A 150 4.48 20.72 -16.48
N LEU A 151 3.28 20.43 -16.99
CA LEU A 151 2.83 20.83 -18.32
C LEU A 151 2.51 22.33 -18.40
N LEU A 152 1.72 22.84 -17.46
CA LEU A 152 1.26 24.24 -17.43
C LEU A 152 2.31 25.20 -16.84
N GLY A 153 3.18 24.68 -15.99
CA GLY A 153 4.21 25.44 -15.29
C GLY A 153 5.39 25.85 -16.15
N HIS A 154 5.46 25.43 -17.42
CA HIS A 154 6.56 25.78 -18.31
C HIS A 154 6.13 26.05 -19.75
N ARG A 155 6.77 27.03 -20.39
CA ARG A 155 6.69 27.20 -21.84
C ARG A 155 7.63 26.19 -22.48
N TRP A 156 7.03 25.22 -23.13
CA TRP A 156 7.73 24.22 -23.91
C TRP A 156 7.93 24.75 -25.33
N GLU A 157 9.18 24.79 -25.79
CA GLU A 157 9.52 25.28 -27.13
C GLU A 157 9.13 24.24 -28.19
N ASP A 158 9.31 22.95 -27.90
CA ASP A 158 9.06 21.84 -28.82
C ASP A 158 7.98 20.88 -28.30
N VAL A 159 6.72 21.17 -28.64
CA VAL A 159 5.57 20.31 -28.26
C VAL A 159 5.69 18.91 -28.87
N GLY A 160 6.21 18.79 -30.09
CA GLY A 160 6.41 17.51 -30.76
C GLY A 160 7.36 16.57 -30.01
N GLN A 161 8.49 17.10 -29.52
CA GLN A 161 9.46 16.33 -28.74
C GLN A 161 8.87 15.84 -27.43
N LEU A 162 7.97 16.61 -26.81
CA LEU A 162 7.32 16.24 -25.55
C LEU A 162 6.30 15.15 -25.73
N MET A 163 5.49 15.23 -26.78
CA MET A 163 4.53 14.18 -27.11
C MET A 163 5.26 12.87 -27.39
N PHE A 164 6.36 12.92 -28.16
CA PHE A 164 7.16 11.75 -28.47
C PHE A 164 7.84 11.17 -27.22
N THR A 165 8.49 12.00 -26.42
CA THR A 165 9.15 11.57 -25.17
C THR A 165 8.11 11.04 -24.17
N GLY A 166 6.99 11.74 -24.01
CA GLY A 166 5.89 11.33 -23.13
C GLY A 166 5.29 9.99 -23.54
N LEU A 167 5.09 9.76 -24.84
CA LEU A 167 4.61 8.48 -25.35
C LEU A 167 5.61 7.34 -25.07
N ILE A 168 6.89 7.55 -25.34
CA ILE A 168 7.93 6.55 -25.07
C ILE A 168 7.95 6.20 -23.58
N VAL A 169 7.98 7.22 -22.71
CA VAL A 169 8.01 7.02 -21.25
C VAL A 169 6.75 6.31 -20.78
N ALA A 170 5.58 6.66 -21.32
CA ALA A 170 4.33 6.00 -20.98
C ALA A 170 4.34 4.52 -21.38
N VAL A 171 4.81 4.20 -22.59
CA VAL A 171 4.95 2.81 -23.06
C VAL A 171 5.96 2.04 -22.20
N VAL A 172 7.13 2.61 -21.93
CA VAL A 172 8.16 1.97 -21.11
C VAL A 172 7.66 1.75 -19.68
N ALA A 173 7.02 2.75 -19.08
CA ALA A 173 6.44 2.63 -17.74
C ALA A 173 5.34 1.56 -17.71
N LEU A 174 4.45 1.54 -18.71
CA LEU A 174 3.39 0.55 -18.79
C LEU A 174 3.95 -0.87 -18.97
N VAL A 175 4.86 -1.06 -19.91
CA VAL A 175 5.51 -2.37 -20.16
C VAL A 175 6.28 -2.83 -18.93
N GLY A 176 7.01 -1.93 -18.26
CA GLY A 176 7.71 -2.23 -17.00
C GLY A 176 6.74 -2.63 -15.89
N THR A 177 5.64 -1.88 -15.75
CA THR A 177 4.59 -2.19 -14.77
C THR A 177 3.97 -3.57 -15.02
N LEU A 178 3.57 -3.83 -16.26
CA LEU A 178 3.02 -5.12 -16.66
C LEU A 178 4.04 -6.25 -16.48
N GLY A 179 5.31 -6.03 -16.79
CA GLY A 179 6.37 -7.02 -16.59
C GLY A 179 6.58 -7.37 -15.11
N VAL A 180 6.51 -6.38 -14.22
CA VAL A 180 6.61 -6.59 -12.77
C VAL A 180 5.41 -7.35 -12.22
N TYR A 181 4.20 -7.04 -12.70
CA TYR A 181 2.96 -7.64 -12.18
C TYR A 181 2.44 -8.86 -12.95
N ALA A 182 2.99 -9.19 -14.12
CA ALA A 182 2.59 -10.36 -14.91
C ALA A 182 2.68 -11.69 -14.15
N PRO A 183 3.72 -11.95 -13.31
CA PRO A 183 3.76 -13.18 -12.51
C PRO A 183 2.63 -13.28 -11.49
N ILE A 184 2.08 -12.14 -11.05
CA ILE A 184 1.01 -12.06 -10.05
C ILE A 184 -0.36 -12.21 -10.74
N GLY A 185 -0.54 -11.62 -11.92
CA GLY A 185 -1.79 -11.70 -12.69
C GLY A 185 -2.06 -13.04 -13.40
N GLY A 186 -1.05 -13.92 -13.49
CA GLY A 186 -1.17 -15.27 -14.07
C GLY A 186 -1.68 -16.35 -13.10
N GLY A 187 -1.89 -16.01 -11.83
CA GLY A 187 -2.29 -16.92 -10.75
C GLY A 187 -3.80 -17.12 -10.62
N GLY A 188 -4.56 -17.07 -11.72
CA GLY A 188 -5.96 -17.49 -11.74
C GLY A 188 -6.06 -19.01 -11.63
N THR A 189 -5.65 -19.59 -10.50
CA THR A 189 -6.08 -20.93 -10.13
C THR A 189 -7.57 -20.86 -9.85
N ALA A 190 -8.32 -21.59 -10.67
CA ALA A 190 -9.75 -21.80 -10.60
C ALA A 190 -10.30 -21.60 -9.18
N ALA A 191 -11.26 -20.68 -9.03
CA ALA A 191 -12.14 -20.60 -7.88
C ALA A 191 -12.69 -22.01 -7.64
N SER A 192 -12.10 -22.71 -6.68
CA SER A 192 -12.58 -24.00 -6.24
C SER A 192 -13.95 -23.77 -5.62
N ALA A 193 -14.88 -24.70 -5.81
CA ALA A 193 -16.24 -24.64 -5.25
C ALA A 193 -16.29 -24.60 -3.70
N VAL A 194 -15.15 -24.43 -3.05
CA VAL A 194 -14.93 -24.45 -1.60
C VAL A 194 -14.53 -23.07 -1.07
N GLY A 195 -14.36 -22.05 -1.93
CA GLY A 195 -13.83 -20.73 -1.56
C GLY A 195 -12.31 -20.67 -1.59
N GLU A 196 -11.74 -19.47 -1.54
CA GLU A 196 -10.31 -19.23 -1.58
C GLU A 196 -9.69 -19.54 -0.22
N ALA A 197 -8.75 -20.50 -0.21
CA ALA A 197 -7.93 -20.78 0.95
C ALA A 197 -6.75 -19.80 0.97
N GLY A 198 -6.54 -19.13 2.09
CA GLY A 198 -5.40 -18.24 2.30
C GLY A 198 -4.05 -18.96 2.17
N PRO A 199 -2.93 -18.21 2.20
CA PRO A 199 -1.59 -18.78 2.09
C PRO A 199 -1.36 -19.91 3.10
N ALA A 200 -0.69 -20.98 2.65
CA ALA A 200 -0.41 -22.14 3.49
C ALA A 200 0.52 -21.79 4.65
N VAL A 201 0.13 -22.14 5.87
CA VAL A 201 1.00 -22.03 7.06
C VAL A 201 2.20 -22.95 6.87
N THR A 202 3.40 -22.49 7.22
CA THR A 202 4.65 -23.21 6.95
C THR A 202 5.43 -23.56 8.21
N THR A 203 5.24 -22.83 9.31
CA THR A 203 5.83 -23.17 10.61
C THR A 203 5.23 -24.45 11.20
N PRO A 204 6.04 -25.27 11.90
CA PRO A 204 5.53 -26.45 12.58
C PRO A 204 4.80 -26.07 13.86
N SER A 205 3.77 -26.82 14.24
CA SER A 205 3.16 -26.66 15.57
C SER A 205 3.97 -27.40 16.62
N GLY A 206 4.11 -26.82 17.82
CA GLY A 206 4.53 -27.55 19.01
C GLY A 206 3.34 -28.02 19.84
N GLU A 207 3.63 -28.76 20.91
CA GLU A 207 2.60 -29.25 21.83
C GLU A 207 1.90 -28.10 22.57
N ALA A 208 2.63 -27.02 22.89
CA ALA A 208 2.08 -25.84 23.56
C ALA A 208 1.10 -25.09 22.66
N GLU A 209 1.42 -24.91 21.38
CA GLU A 209 0.57 -24.26 20.38
C GLU A 209 -0.71 -25.06 20.15
N MET A 210 -0.59 -26.38 20.02
CA MET A 210 -1.74 -27.28 19.90
C MET A 210 -2.67 -27.16 21.09
N ALA A 211 -2.11 -27.20 22.31
CA ALA A 211 -2.90 -27.11 23.55
C ALA A 211 -3.57 -25.75 23.71
N LEU A 212 -2.88 -24.65 23.36
CA LEU A 212 -3.48 -23.32 23.39
C LEU A 212 -4.60 -23.17 22.35
N ALA A 213 -4.41 -23.66 21.12
CA ALA A 213 -5.42 -23.58 20.08
C ALA A 213 -6.71 -24.34 20.48
N GLN A 214 -6.56 -25.54 21.05
CA GLN A 214 -7.69 -26.32 21.59
C GLN A 214 -8.36 -25.62 22.77
N HIS A 215 -7.59 -25.02 23.67
CA HIS A 215 -8.14 -24.24 24.78
C HIS A 215 -8.96 -23.04 24.28
N LEU A 216 -8.44 -22.27 23.33
CA LEU A 216 -9.13 -21.15 22.70
C LEU A 216 -10.45 -21.59 22.06
N SER A 217 -10.47 -22.75 21.38
CA SER A 217 -11.69 -23.35 20.85
C SER A 217 -12.68 -23.72 21.96
N THR A 218 -12.19 -24.28 23.08
CA THR A 218 -13.00 -24.70 24.23
C THR A 218 -13.66 -23.54 24.96
N VAL A 219 -12.94 -22.43 25.15
CA VAL A 219 -13.47 -21.23 25.82
C VAL A 219 -14.30 -20.35 24.90
N GLY A 220 -14.50 -20.76 23.64
CA GLY A 220 -15.29 -20.02 22.67
C GLY A 220 -14.61 -18.73 22.19
N GLY A 221 -13.28 -18.68 22.24
CA GLY A 221 -12.54 -17.61 21.57
C GLY A 221 -12.86 -17.59 20.07
N LYS A 222 -12.74 -16.45 19.40
CA LYS A 222 -12.91 -16.36 17.95
C LYS A 222 -11.82 -15.48 17.36
N MET A 223 -11.21 -15.94 16.28
CA MET A 223 -10.36 -15.10 15.44
C MET A 223 -11.13 -14.70 14.19
N TYR A 224 -11.53 -13.45 14.12
CA TYR A 224 -12.11 -12.85 12.92
C TYR A 224 -10.99 -12.48 11.96
N GLY A 225 -11.07 -12.92 10.71
CA GLY A 225 -10.08 -12.57 9.70
C GLY A 225 -10.58 -12.80 8.29
N ALA A 226 -9.69 -12.63 7.32
CA ALA A 226 -9.98 -12.89 5.91
C ALA A 226 -8.91 -13.81 5.30
N TRP A 227 -9.29 -14.61 4.30
CA TRP A 227 -8.35 -15.53 3.64
C TRP A 227 -7.12 -14.82 3.04
N TRP A 228 -7.29 -13.59 2.55
CA TRP A 228 -6.24 -12.77 1.95
C TRP A 228 -5.41 -11.98 2.97
N CYS A 229 -5.77 -12.04 4.25
CA CYS A 229 -5.19 -11.19 5.29
C CYS A 229 -3.81 -11.72 5.76
N PRO A 230 -2.70 -10.99 5.52
CA PRO A 230 -1.36 -11.39 5.88
C PRO A 230 -1.18 -11.41 7.39
N HIS A 231 -1.74 -10.46 8.14
CA HIS A 231 -1.66 -10.49 9.60
C HIS A 231 -2.42 -11.66 10.23
N CYS A 232 -3.48 -12.11 9.55
CA CYS A 232 -4.20 -13.32 9.90
C CYS A 232 -3.36 -14.57 9.57
N HIS A 233 -2.59 -14.51 8.48
CA HIS A 233 -1.60 -15.53 8.15
C HIS A 233 -0.43 -15.54 9.15
N ASP A 234 0.13 -14.38 9.52
CA ASP A 234 1.17 -14.23 10.54
C ASP A 234 0.71 -14.79 11.89
N GLN A 235 -0.54 -14.49 12.28
CA GLN A 235 -1.14 -15.07 13.49
C GLN A 235 -1.20 -16.60 13.40
N LYS A 236 -1.60 -17.17 12.25
CA LYS A 236 -1.62 -18.62 12.03
C LYS A 236 -0.22 -19.23 12.02
N GLN A 237 0.80 -18.50 11.56
CA GLN A 237 2.21 -18.92 11.61
C GLN A 237 2.74 -19.00 13.03
N LEU A 238 2.27 -18.16 13.97
CA LEU A 238 2.62 -18.32 15.38
C LEU A 238 2.12 -19.66 15.94
N PHE A 239 0.93 -20.10 15.58
CA PHE A 239 0.40 -21.41 16.01
C PHE A 239 1.05 -22.59 15.27
N GLY A 240 1.32 -22.45 13.97
CA GLY A 240 1.86 -23.53 13.14
C GLY A 240 0.79 -24.35 12.43
N GLN A 241 1.23 -25.21 11.51
CA GLN A 241 0.39 -25.90 10.51
C GLN A 241 -0.80 -26.69 11.07
N GLU A 242 -0.58 -27.44 12.13
CA GLU A 242 -1.58 -28.27 12.81
C GLU A 242 -2.45 -27.44 13.75
N ALA A 243 -1.86 -26.63 14.63
CA ALA A 243 -2.60 -25.86 15.63
C ALA A 243 -3.47 -24.78 14.98
N ALA A 244 -3.03 -24.18 13.87
CA ALA A 244 -3.82 -23.20 13.13
C ALA A 244 -5.15 -23.75 12.59
N LYS A 245 -5.28 -25.07 12.41
CA LYS A 245 -6.52 -25.73 11.99
C LYS A 245 -7.53 -25.89 13.12
N GLU A 246 -7.05 -25.89 14.36
CA GLU A 246 -7.86 -26.02 15.57
C GLU A 246 -8.35 -24.67 16.10
N ILE A 247 -7.76 -23.57 15.63
CA ILE A 247 -8.18 -22.22 16.02
C ILE A 247 -9.63 -21.99 15.60
N PRO A 248 -10.48 -21.45 16.49
CA PRO A 248 -11.84 -21.03 16.14
C PRO A 248 -11.82 -19.79 15.24
N TYR A 249 -11.68 -20.01 13.93
CA TYR A 249 -11.57 -18.97 12.90
C TYR A 249 -12.93 -18.62 12.28
N VAL A 250 -13.19 -17.33 12.09
CA VAL A 250 -14.36 -16.78 11.40
C VAL A 250 -13.87 -16.08 10.12
N GLU A 251 -14.24 -16.63 8.96
CA GLU A 251 -13.93 -16.07 7.65
C GLU A 251 -14.87 -14.91 7.32
N CYS A 252 -14.34 -13.70 7.24
CA CYS A 252 -15.12 -12.47 7.06
C CYS A 252 -15.20 -11.99 5.60
N ASP A 253 -14.52 -12.62 4.64
CA ASP A 253 -14.61 -12.28 3.23
C ASP A 253 -15.48 -13.30 2.46
N SER A 254 -16.41 -12.81 1.65
CA SER A 254 -17.36 -13.64 0.89
C SER A 254 -16.72 -14.63 -0.08
N GLN A 255 -15.47 -14.41 -0.47
CA GLN A 255 -14.74 -15.31 -1.38
C GLN A 255 -13.96 -16.40 -0.63
N GLY A 256 -13.83 -16.31 0.69
CA GLY A 256 -13.10 -17.28 1.50
C GLY A 256 -13.86 -18.60 1.70
N VAL A 257 -13.19 -19.56 2.33
CA VAL A 257 -13.78 -20.86 2.66
C VAL A 257 -14.80 -20.71 3.80
N ASN A 258 -16.04 -21.16 3.59
CA ASN A 258 -17.16 -21.09 4.55
C ASN A 258 -17.34 -19.69 5.17
N PRO A 259 -17.64 -18.67 4.35
CA PRO A 259 -17.67 -17.29 4.80
C PRO A 259 -18.84 -17.05 5.76
N GLN A 260 -18.57 -16.26 6.81
CA GLN A 260 -19.51 -15.82 7.84
C GLN A 260 -19.56 -14.28 7.88
N THR A 261 -19.68 -13.67 6.71
CA THR A 261 -19.66 -12.20 6.51
C THR A 261 -20.70 -11.47 7.36
N GLU A 262 -21.90 -12.03 7.51
CA GLU A 262 -22.98 -11.45 8.33
C GLU A 262 -22.61 -11.39 9.81
N LEU A 263 -21.94 -12.42 10.33
CA LEU A 263 -21.46 -12.44 11.71
C LEU A 263 -20.41 -11.36 11.95
N CYS A 264 -19.48 -11.20 11.01
CA CYS A 264 -18.45 -10.15 11.10
C CYS A 264 -19.09 -8.75 11.04
N GLN A 265 -20.03 -8.52 10.13
CA GLN A 265 -20.72 -7.22 10.01
C GLN A 265 -21.61 -6.89 11.22
N ALA A 266 -22.19 -7.90 11.87
CA ALA A 266 -22.97 -7.73 13.10
C ALA A 266 -22.10 -7.42 14.33
N THR A 267 -20.79 -7.66 14.25
CA THR A 267 -19.85 -7.49 15.37
C THR A 267 -19.11 -6.15 15.22
N ALA A 268 -19.67 -5.07 15.78
CA ALA A 268 -19.19 -3.71 15.58
C ALA A 268 -17.71 -3.47 15.98
N GLN A 269 -17.16 -4.29 16.87
CA GLN A 269 -15.76 -4.20 17.33
C GLN A 269 -14.77 -4.80 16.32
N VAL A 270 -15.24 -5.51 15.29
CA VAL A 270 -14.40 -6.03 14.20
C VAL A 270 -14.24 -4.94 13.13
N GLU A 271 -13.35 -4.00 13.39
CA GLU A 271 -13.02 -2.90 12.47
C GLU A 271 -11.90 -3.27 11.48
N GLY A 272 -11.08 -4.27 11.84
CA GLY A 272 -9.91 -4.72 11.10
C GLY A 272 -9.61 -6.21 11.33
N PHE A 273 -8.61 -6.73 10.61
CA PHE A 273 -8.23 -8.14 10.65
C PHE A 273 -6.72 -8.34 10.92
N PRO A 274 -6.35 -9.33 11.76
CA PRO A 274 -7.23 -10.17 12.55
C PRO A 274 -7.78 -9.41 13.76
N THR A 275 -8.96 -9.81 14.23
CA THR A 275 -9.47 -9.38 15.54
C THR A 275 -9.82 -10.62 16.35
N TRP A 276 -9.31 -10.71 17.58
CA TRP A 276 -9.67 -11.78 18.50
C TRP A 276 -10.80 -11.34 19.43
N GLU A 277 -11.82 -12.16 19.58
CA GLU A 277 -12.81 -12.08 20.66
C GLU A 277 -12.53 -13.20 21.66
N ILE A 278 -12.22 -12.87 22.92
CA ILE A 278 -11.96 -13.85 23.96
C ILE A 278 -12.66 -13.38 25.23
N ASN A 279 -13.53 -14.21 25.81
CA ASN A 279 -14.29 -13.87 27.02
C ASN A 279 -15.08 -12.55 26.92
N GLY A 280 -15.52 -12.16 25.71
CA GLY A 280 -16.25 -10.92 25.45
C GLY A 280 -15.38 -9.67 25.28
N GLU A 281 -14.06 -9.78 25.43
CA GLU A 281 -13.11 -8.72 25.11
C GLU A 281 -12.57 -8.88 23.68
N PHE A 282 -12.26 -7.74 23.06
CA PHE A 282 -11.76 -7.67 21.68
C PHE A 282 -10.32 -7.19 21.62
N TYR A 283 -9.48 -7.88 20.84
CA TYR A 283 -8.07 -7.60 20.66
C TYR A 283 -7.76 -7.47 19.16
N SER A 284 -7.55 -6.24 18.68
CA SER A 284 -7.24 -5.97 17.28
C SER A 284 -5.78 -6.24 16.94
N GLY A 285 -5.54 -6.72 15.72
CA GLY A 285 -4.23 -7.06 15.17
C GLY A 285 -3.70 -8.43 15.62
N THR A 286 -2.52 -8.78 15.11
CA THR A 286 -1.81 -10.01 15.50
C THR A 286 -1.42 -9.94 16.98
N GLN A 287 -1.68 -11.02 17.72
CA GLN A 287 -1.38 -11.17 19.14
C GLN A 287 -0.32 -12.25 19.36
N ASN A 288 0.59 -12.00 20.29
CA ASN A 288 1.51 -13.01 20.78
C ASN A 288 0.75 -14.14 21.50
N LEU A 289 1.27 -15.36 21.44
CA LEU A 289 0.62 -16.54 22.03
C LEU A 289 0.50 -16.44 23.56
N GLU A 290 1.46 -15.79 24.22
CA GLU A 290 1.40 -15.53 25.66
C GLU A 290 0.21 -14.63 26.01
N LYS A 291 -0.05 -13.60 25.20
CA LYS A 291 -1.17 -12.69 25.42
C LYS A 291 -2.50 -13.39 25.18
N LEU A 292 -2.59 -14.25 24.17
CA LEU A 292 -3.78 -15.09 23.94
C LEU A 292 -3.99 -16.09 25.08
N ALA A 293 -2.90 -16.67 25.62
CA ALA A 293 -2.97 -17.54 26.78
C ALA A 293 -3.47 -16.81 28.03
N ASP A 294 -2.99 -15.58 28.27
CA ASP A 294 -3.46 -14.76 29.39
C ASP A 294 -4.94 -14.37 29.24
N ALA A 295 -5.33 -13.84 28.07
CA ALA A 295 -6.70 -13.41 27.78
C ALA A 295 -7.72 -14.56 27.89
N SER A 296 -7.31 -15.78 27.51
CA SER A 296 -8.16 -16.98 27.56
C SER A 296 -8.14 -17.71 28.89
N GLY A 297 -7.31 -17.29 29.86
CA GLY A 297 -7.14 -17.99 31.14
C GLY A 297 -6.45 -19.35 31.00
N TYR A 298 -5.63 -19.54 29.97
CA TYR A 298 -4.91 -20.79 29.72
C TYR A 298 -3.80 -21.02 30.77
N THR A 299 -3.83 -22.20 31.39
CA THR A 299 -2.92 -22.62 32.48
C THR A 299 -1.96 -23.75 32.09
N GLY A 300 -2.01 -24.22 30.84
CA GLY A 300 -1.13 -25.28 30.34
C GLY A 300 0.28 -24.79 30.00
N SER A 301 1.07 -25.65 29.34
CA SER A 301 2.44 -25.30 28.94
C SER A 301 2.45 -24.12 27.97
N ARG A 302 3.32 -23.14 28.25
CA ARG A 302 3.57 -21.95 27.44
C ARG A 302 4.93 -21.98 26.74
N SER A 303 5.48 -23.17 26.56
CA SER A 303 6.73 -23.39 25.83
C SER A 303 6.51 -23.26 24.32
N PHE A 304 6.05 -22.10 23.88
CA PHE A 304 5.82 -21.80 22.48
C PHE A 304 7.17 -21.67 21.74
N ARG A 305 7.22 -22.16 20.50
CA ARG A 305 8.44 -22.26 19.69
C ARG A 305 8.51 -21.28 18.52
N ASN A 306 7.38 -20.69 18.13
CA ASN A 306 7.26 -19.76 17.00
C ASN A 306 7.06 -18.32 17.48
#